data_AF-A0A432T2J7-F1
#
_entry.id   AF-A0A432T2J7-F1
#
_cell.length_a   1.000
_cell.length_b   1.000
_cell.length_c   1.000
_cell.angle_alpha   90.00
_cell.angle_beta   90.00
_cell.angle_gamma   90.00
#
_symmetry.space_group_name_H-M   'P 1'
#
loop_
_entity.id
_entity.type
_entity.pdbx_description
1 polymer ?
#
loop_
_entity_poly.entity_id
_entity_poly.type
_entity_poly.pdbx_seq_one_letter_code
_entity_poly.pdbx_strand_id
1 'polypeptide(L)' 'MSIIFGPIHSRRFGKSLGVDLSPGKKQCNFDCLYCELDPAKTMASQDEVLSVETIVEAVREGLAEHGDID' A
#
# COMPACT_ATOMS: atom_id res chain seq x y z
N MET A 1 -3.79 -10.57 -3.19
CA MET A 1 -3.33 -9.43 -2.37
C MET A 1 -1.84 -9.28 -2.54
N SER A 2 -1.36 -8.09 -2.90
CA SER A 2 0.07 -7.77 -2.95
C SER A 2 0.32 -6.57 -2.04
N ILE A 3 1.40 -6.58 -1.27
CA ILE A 3 1.85 -5.44 -0.45
C ILE A 3 2.38 -4.32 -1.35
N ILE A 4 2.90 -4.69 -2.51
CA ILE A 4 3.51 -3.78 -3.48
C ILE A 4 2.59 -3.62 -4.69
N PHE A 5 2.45 -2.38 -5.17
CA PHE A 5 1.74 -2.07 -6.41
C PHE A 5 2.49 -1.03 -7.24
N GLY A 6 2.45 -1.18 -8.56
CA GLY A 6 3.20 -0.32 -9.49
C GLY A 6 4.01 -1.14 -10.49
N PRO A 7 4.94 -0.52 -11.23
CA PRO A 7 5.42 0.86 -11.10
C PRO A 7 4.38 1.89 -11.59
N ILE A 8 4.18 2.95 -10.80
CA ILE A 8 3.32 4.07 -11.16
C ILE A 8 4.18 5.19 -11.76
N HIS A 9 3.77 5.68 -12.93
CA HIS A 9 4.36 6.88 -13.53
C HIS A 9 3.79 8.12 -12.83
N SER A 10 4.49 8.57 -11.80
CA SER A 10 4.26 9.84 -11.13
C SER A 10 4.74 11.00 -12.00
N ARG A 11 3.83 11.95 -12.27
CA ARG A 11 4.20 13.21 -12.92
C ARG A 11 5.18 14.05 -12.09
N ARG A 12 5.24 13.82 -10.77
CA ARG A 12 6.09 14.58 -9.84
C ARG A 12 7.46 13.93 -9.61
N PHE A 13 7.51 12.60 -9.57
CA PHE A 13 8.68 11.85 -9.11
C PHE A 13 9.18 10.79 -10.11
N GLY A 14 8.66 10.76 -11.34
CA GLY A 14 9.07 9.74 -12.32
C GLY A 14 8.38 8.41 -12.07
N LYS A 15 9.14 7.33 -11.88
CA LYS A 15 8.57 6.02 -11.52
C LYS A 15 8.60 5.83 -10.02
N SER A 16 7.49 5.35 -9.46
CA SER A 16 7.38 5.09 -8.03
C SER A 16 6.70 3.75 -7.78
N LEU A 17 7.12 3.09 -6.70
CA LEU A 17 6.50 1.89 -6.18
C LEU A 17 5.56 2.25 -5.02
N GLY A 18 4.33 1.74 -5.06
CA GLY A 18 3.35 1.90 -4.00
C GLY A 18 3.44 0.80 -2.96
N VAL A 19 3.18 1.14 -1.70
CA VAL A 19 3.13 0.20 -0.57
C VAL A 19 1.73 0.27 0.06
N ASP A 20 1.03 -0.85 0.06
CA ASP A 20 -0.27 -1.02 0.73
C ASP A 20 -0.07 -1.76 2.07
N LEU A 21 -0.40 -1.07 3.16
CA LEU A 21 -0.28 -1.60 4.52
C LEU A 21 -1.51 -2.41 4.96
N SER A 22 -2.59 -2.39 4.18
CA SER A 22 -3.84 -3.08 4.46
C SER A 22 -4.36 -3.83 3.23
N PRO A 23 -3.53 -4.69 2.59
CA PRO A 23 -3.90 -5.28 1.31
C PRO A 23 -5.14 -6.17 1.43
N GLY A 24 -5.40 -6.77 2.60
CA GLY A 24 -6.52 -7.68 2.89
C GLY A 24 -7.90 -7.02 2.87
N LYS A 25 -8.01 -5.84 3.50
CA LYS A 25 -9.27 -5.09 3.63
C LYS A 25 -9.00 -3.66 4.05
N LYS A 26 -9.97 -2.77 3.79
CA LYS A 26 -9.95 -1.39 4.29
C LYS A 26 -9.98 -1.37 5.83
N GLN A 27 -8.89 -0.93 6.44
CA GLN A 27 -8.75 -0.82 7.90
C GLN A 27 -8.41 0.62 8.30
N CYS A 28 -9.44 1.46 8.38
CA CYS A 28 -9.29 2.90 8.60
C CYS A 28 -10.27 3.39 9.68
N ASN A 29 -9.82 4.35 10.49
CA ASN A 29 -10.64 5.03 11.51
C ASN A 29 -11.35 6.29 10.99
N PHE A 30 -11.24 6.58 9.69
CA PHE A 30 -11.87 7.74 9.05
C PHE A 30 -13.15 7.36 8.28
N ASP A 31 -14.19 8.17 8.46
CA ASP A 31 -15.47 8.06 7.72
C ASP A 31 -15.55 9.15 6.62
N CYS A 32 -14.65 9.06 5.65
CA CYS A 32 -14.53 10.09 4.61
C CYS A 32 -15.73 10.08 3.65
N LEU A 33 -16.40 11.23 3.49
CA LEU A 33 -17.47 11.43 2.50
C LEU A 33 -17.03 11.14 1.05
N TYR A 34 -15.74 11.34 0.76
CA TYR A 34 -15.11 11.19 -0.55
C TYR A 34 -14.10 10.04 -0.58
N CYS A 35 -14.31 8.99 0.23
CA CYS A 35 -13.40 7.85 0.20
C CYS A 35 -13.38 7.21 -1.20
N GLU A 36 -12.19 7.11 -1.81
CA GLU A 36 -12.00 6.47 -3.11
C GLU A 36 -12.00 4.94 -3.04
N LEU A 37 -11.91 4.39 -1.82
CA LEU A 37 -12.02 2.95 -1.55
C LEU A 37 -13.47 2.55 -1.30
N ASP A 38 -13.75 1.25 -1.44
CA ASP A 38 -15.08 0.70 -1.19
C ASP A 38 -15.65 1.10 0.19
N PRO A 39 -16.99 1.26 0.28
CA PRO A 39 -17.66 1.56 1.55
C PRO A 39 -17.36 0.49 2.60
N ALA A 40 -16.88 0.92 3.77
CA ALA A 40 -16.64 0.05 4.91
C ALA A 40 -16.88 0.84 6.20
N LYS A 41 -17.31 0.15 7.27
CA LYS A 41 -17.42 0.78 8.59
C LYS A 41 -16.02 1.17 9.09
N THR A 42 -15.94 2.31 9.77
CA THR A 42 -14.73 2.70 10.49
C THR A 42 -14.38 1.68 11.56
N MET A 43 -13.09 1.49 11.80
CA MET A 43 -12.58 0.68 12.91
C MET A 43 -11.60 1.47 13.77
N ALA A 44 -11.57 1.17 15.06
CA ALA A 44 -10.71 1.90 16.01
C ALA A 44 -9.23 1.53 15.90
N SER A 45 -8.93 0.31 15.46
CA SER A 45 -7.59 -0.24 15.30
C SER A 45 -7.58 -1.27 14.17
N GLN A 46 -6.42 -1.44 13.53
CA GLN A 46 -6.19 -2.51 12.55
C GLN A 46 -6.08 -3.86 13.28
N ASP A 47 -6.71 -4.90 12.73
CA ASP A 47 -6.65 -6.28 13.24
C ASP A 47 -5.74 -7.17 12.38
N GLU A 48 -5.52 -6.82 11.12
CA GLU A 48 -4.58 -7.44 10.20
C GLU A 48 -3.38 -6.52 9.99
N VAL A 49 -2.41 -6.58 10.90
CA VAL A 49 -1.17 -5.77 10.87
C VAL A 49 -0.03 -6.61 10.30
N LEU A 50 0.61 -6.10 9.24
CA LEU A 50 1.80 -6.71 8.65
C LEU A 50 3.04 -6.44 9.49
N SER A 51 3.95 -7.42 9.58
CA SER A 51 5.24 -7.20 10.24
C SER A 51 6.13 -6.29 9.41
N VAL A 52 7.02 -5.54 10.08
CA VAL A 52 7.97 -4.64 9.40
C VAL A 52 8.88 -5.44 8.47
N GLU A 53 9.33 -6.62 8.91
CA GLU A 53 10.18 -7.51 8.12
C GLU A 53 9.49 -7.93 6.82
N THR A 54 8.20 -8.25 6.90
CA THR A 54 7.39 -8.63 5.72
C THR A 54 7.28 -7.47 4.73
N ILE A 55 7.05 -6.25 5.23
CA ILE A 55 6.96 -5.05 4.39
C ILE A 55 8.30 -4.77 3.72
N VAL A 56 9.41 -4.84 4.48
CA VAL A 56 10.76 -4.59 3.96
C VAL A 56 11.15 -5.61 2.90
N GLU A 57 10.84 -6.89 3.11
CA GLU A 57 11.14 -7.93 2.12
C GLU A 57 10.34 -7.70 0.83
N ALA A 58 9.04 -7.41 0.94
CA ALA A 58 8.22 -7.11 -0.24
C ALA A 58 8.73 -5.89 -1.02
N VAL A 59 9.15 -4.82 -0.32
CA VAL A 59 9.75 -3.64 -0.97
C VAL A 59 11.06 -4.01 -1.67
N ARG A 60 11.92 -4.83 -1.05
CA ARG A 60 13.19 -5.26 -1.67
C ARG A 60 12.94 -6.09 -2.93
N GLU A 61 12.02 -7.03 -2.88
CA GLU A 61 11.61 -7.83 -4.04
C GLU A 61 11.08 -6.93 -5.16
N GLY A 62 10.18 -5.99 -4.85
CA GLY A 62 9.63 -5.06 -5.83
C GLY A 62 10.66 -4.13 -6.46
N LEU A 63 11.66 -3.66 -5.70
CA LEU A 63 12.77 -2.87 -6.24
C LEU A 63 13.73 -3.72 -7.11
N ALA A 64 13.94 -4.99 -6.76
CA ALA A 64 14.76 -5.89 -7.57
C ALA A 64 14.09 -6.22 -8.92
N GLU A 65 12.76 -6.34 -8.94
CA GLU A 65 11.98 -6.53 -10.18
C GLU A 65 11.97 -5.28 -11.07
N HIS A 66 12.03 -4.09 -10.47
CA HIS A 66 11.99 -2.80 -11.17
C HIS A 66 13.25 -1.97 -10.90
N GLY A 67 14.38 -2.41 -11.46
CA GLY A 67 15.70 -1.78 -11.25
C GLY A 67 15.89 -0.38 -11.86
N ASP A 68 14.85 0.20 -12.47
CA ASP A 68 14.83 1.56 -13.00
C ASP A 68 14.01 2.54 -12.14
N ILE A 69 13.55 2.08 -10.96
CA ILE A 69 13.00 2.92 -9.90
C ILE A 69 14.17 3.39 -9.01
N ASP A 70 14.31 4.70 -8.89
CA ASP A 70 15.35 5.40 -8.10
C ASP A 70 14.97 5.49 -6.61
#